data_AF-A0A6J6TWC2-F1
#
_entry.id   AF-A0A6J6TWC2-F1
#
_cell.length_a   1.000
_cell.length_b   1.000
_cell.length_c   1.000
_cell.angle_alpha   90.00
_cell.angle_beta   90.00
_cell.angle_gamma   90.00
#
_symmetry.space_group_name_H-M   'P 1'
#
loop_
_entity.id
_entity.type
_entity.pdbx_description
1 polymer ?
#
loop_
_entity_poly.entity_id
_entity_poly.type
_entity_poly.pdbx_seq_one_letter_code
_entity_poly.pdbx_strand_id
1 'polypeptide(L)'
;MQAGETRFTVADVPGLIPGASQGKGLGLEFLRHVERCVALVHVLDCGTLETDRNPIIDLEVIENELAIYGGLEDRTRIVALNKIDLPDGKAMSDMVAQTLRDKGYEVYPVSAASREGLTELTYAMARLIQKARLEAKDEERTRIILRPTPVDDSGFTVKANADGSFTVRGNKVVRWVRQTNFKNAEAIGYLADRLAQLGVEKELYKQGAVAGSEVRIGSGENEVIFDWEPTIEAGAEQLAGHLHRRGEDSRLDTTWKPEREINVLSDDEIARQWEYNVSDPHSPKLVEVDEEGEQ
;
A
#
# COMPACT_ATOMS: atom_id res chain seq x y z
N MET A 1 9.36 2.36 -37.27
CA MET A 1 9.38 3.50 -38.22
C MET A 1 9.23 4.82 -37.45
N GLN A 2 9.64 5.93 -38.09
CA GLN A 2 9.46 7.28 -37.55
C GLN A 2 9.05 8.22 -38.68
N ALA A 3 8.02 9.03 -38.44
CA ALA A 3 7.60 10.12 -39.33
C ALA A 3 7.56 11.42 -38.51
N GLY A 4 8.49 12.34 -38.78
CA GLY A 4 8.71 13.51 -37.93
C GLY A 4 8.93 13.12 -36.47
N GLU A 5 8.06 13.59 -35.58
CA GLU A 5 8.11 13.30 -34.13
C GLU A 5 7.39 11.99 -33.74
N THR A 6 6.63 11.38 -34.66
CA THR A 6 5.82 10.20 -34.35
C THR A 6 6.57 8.92 -34.62
N ARG A 7 6.84 8.16 -33.54
CA ARG A 7 7.38 6.80 -33.60
C ARG A 7 6.26 5.76 -33.54
N PHE A 8 6.34 4.78 -34.43
CA PHE A 8 5.39 3.66 -34.51
C PHE A 8 6.02 2.38 -35.05
N THR A 9 5.36 1.26 -34.80
CA THR A 9 5.74 -0.07 -35.27
C THR A 9 4.81 -0.50 -36.39
N VAL A 10 5.39 -1.13 -37.41
CA VAL A 10 4.63 -1.78 -38.49
C VAL A 10 4.94 -3.27 -38.38
N ALA A 11 3.90 -4.08 -38.39
CA ALA A 11 4.00 -5.52 -38.46
C ALA A 11 3.56 -5.94 -39.86
N ASP A 12 4.36 -6.78 -40.51
CA ASP A 12 3.97 -7.37 -41.78
C ASP A 12 3.13 -8.62 -41.52
N VAL A 13 2.02 -8.72 -42.25
CA VAL A 13 1.08 -9.84 -42.14
C VAL A 13 1.16 -10.54 -43.49
N PRO A 14 1.80 -11.72 -43.58
CA PRO A 14 1.92 -12.43 -44.84
C PRO A 14 0.51 -12.67 -45.40
N GLY A 15 0.34 -12.36 -46.69
CA GLY A 15 -0.95 -12.22 -47.36
C GLY A 15 -1.94 -13.31 -46.95
N LEU A 16 -3.16 -12.88 -46.62
CA LEU A 16 -4.24 -13.80 -46.29
C LEU A 16 -4.50 -14.68 -47.52
N ILE A 17 -4.13 -15.95 -47.38
CA ILE A 17 -4.36 -16.97 -48.40
C ILE A 17 -5.78 -17.49 -48.13
N PRO A 18 -6.59 -17.77 -49.15
CA PRO A 18 -7.90 -18.38 -48.97
C PRO A 18 -7.88 -19.54 -47.98
N GLY A 19 -8.58 -19.36 -46.84
CA GLY A 19 -8.64 -20.33 -45.75
C GLY A 19 -7.70 -20.06 -44.57
N ALA A 20 -7.02 -18.91 -44.49
CA ALA A 20 -6.26 -18.49 -43.31
C ALA A 20 -7.15 -18.42 -42.05
N SER A 21 -8.41 -18.01 -42.19
CA SER A 21 -9.42 -18.00 -41.12
C SER A 21 -9.94 -19.38 -40.71
N GLN A 22 -9.73 -20.43 -41.52
CA GLN A 22 -10.23 -21.79 -41.27
C GLN A 22 -9.29 -22.66 -40.41
N GLY A 23 -8.27 -22.07 -39.78
CA GLY A 23 -7.56 -22.74 -38.68
C GLY A 23 -6.49 -23.76 -39.07
N LYS A 24 -5.78 -23.59 -40.20
CA LYS A 24 -4.55 -24.38 -40.52
C LYS A 24 -3.33 -24.02 -39.64
N GLY A 25 -3.54 -23.66 -38.37
CA GLY A 25 -2.50 -23.44 -37.35
C GLY A 25 -1.76 -22.10 -37.42
N LEU A 26 -1.53 -21.54 -38.62
CA LEU A 26 -0.77 -20.29 -38.78
C LEU A 26 -1.66 -19.04 -38.73
N GLY A 27 -2.85 -19.06 -39.36
CA GLY A 27 -3.67 -17.86 -39.57
C GLY A 27 -4.21 -17.21 -38.29
N LEU A 28 -4.59 -17.99 -37.27
CA LEU A 28 -5.18 -17.46 -36.03
C LEU A 28 -4.15 -16.68 -35.20
N GLU A 29 -2.90 -17.13 -35.15
CA GLU A 29 -1.83 -16.41 -34.45
C GLU A 29 -1.45 -15.11 -35.15
N PHE A 30 -1.49 -15.09 -36.49
CA PHE A 30 -1.27 -13.87 -37.29
C PHE A 30 -2.41 -12.86 -37.08
N LEU A 31 -3.66 -13.29 -37.17
CA LEU A 31 -4.82 -12.41 -37.02
C LEU A 31 -4.91 -11.79 -35.61
N ARG A 32 -4.49 -12.51 -34.57
CA ARG A 32 -4.31 -11.97 -33.21
C ARG A 32 -3.30 -10.81 -33.13
N HIS A 33 -2.33 -10.73 -34.04
CA HIS A 33 -1.43 -9.56 -34.12
C HIS A 33 -2.13 -8.37 -34.77
N VAL A 34 -2.97 -8.63 -35.78
CA VAL A 34 -3.75 -7.61 -36.49
C VAL A 34 -4.75 -6.91 -35.55
N GLU A 35 -5.33 -7.63 -34.59
CA GLU A 35 -6.22 -7.05 -33.57
C GLU A 35 -5.56 -5.94 -32.72
N ARG A 36 -4.24 -5.99 -32.54
CA ARG A 36 -3.49 -5.00 -31.77
C ARG A 36 -3.12 -3.77 -32.61
N CYS A 37 -3.34 -3.82 -33.92
CA CYS A 37 -3.04 -2.72 -34.82
C CYS A 37 -4.15 -1.68 -34.78
N VAL A 38 -3.75 -0.41 -34.82
CA VAL A 38 -4.66 0.74 -34.83
C VAL A 38 -5.30 0.96 -36.21
N ALA A 39 -4.56 0.63 -37.27
CA ALA A 39 -4.96 0.80 -38.65
C ALA A 39 -4.36 -0.32 -39.50
N LEU A 40 -4.98 -0.58 -40.65
CA LEU A 40 -4.54 -1.58 -41.63
C LEU A 40 -4.12 -0.90 -42.93
N VAL A 41 -3.03 -1.38 -43.51
CA VAL A 41 -2.51 -0.94 -44.81
C VAL A 41 -2.63 -2.10 -45.78
N HIS A 42 -3.51 -1.99 -46.76
CA HIS A 42 -3.62 -2.97 -47.83
C HIS A 42 -2.56 -2.68 -48.89
N VAL A 43 -1.59 -3.57 -49.04
CA VAL A 43 -0.56 -3.45 -50.07
C VAL A 43 -1.00 -4.27 -51.28
N LEU A 44 -1.34 -3.59 -52.37
CA LEU A 44 -1.84 -4.21 -53.60
C LEU A 44 -0.76 -4.14 -54.68
N ASP A 45 -0.54 -5.24 -55.38
CA ASP A 45 0.49 -5.35 -56.42
C ASP A 45 -0.05 -4.87 -57.77
N CYS A 46 0.48 -3.77 -58.30
CA CYS A 46 0.10 -3.25 -59.61
C CYS A 46 1.04 -3.71 -60.74
N GLY A 47 2.20 -4.27 -60.42
CA GLY A 47 3.27 -4.51 -61.40
C GLY A 47 3.23 -5.89 -62.07
N THR A 48 2.23 -6.72 -61.78
CA THR A 48 2.12 -8.07 -62.34
C THR A 48 1.44 -8.03 -63.71
N LEU A 49 2.09 -8.61 -64.73
CA LEU A 49 1.61 -8.71 -66.11
C LEU A 49 0.62 -9.87 -66.35
N GLU A 50 0.16 -10.53 -65.29
CA GLU A 50 -0.84 -11.59 -65.43
C GLU A 50 -2.19 -10.97 -65.80
N THR A 51 -2.70 -11.35 -66.96
CA THR A 51 -3.89 -10.78 -67.61
C THR A 51 -5.15 -10.79 -66.73
N ASP A 52 -5.19 -11.66 -65.72
CA ASP A 52 -6.37 -11.91 -64.89
C ASP A 52 -6.28 -11.27 -63.50
N ARG A 53 -5.16 -10.60 -63.17
CA ARG A 53 -4.98 -10.04 -61.81
C ARG A 53 -5.46 -8.60 -61.74
N ASN A 54 -6.44 -8.34 -60.87
CA ASN A 54 -7.05 -7.03 -60.67
C ASN A 54 -6.86 -6.60 -59.20
N PRO A 55 -6.15 -5.49 -58.92
CA PRO A 55 -5.94 -4.99 -57.55
C PRO A 55 -7.24 -4.77 -56.77
N ILE A 56 -8.33 -4.42 -57.45
CA ILE A 56 -9.64 -4.21 -56.82
C ILE A 56 -10.22 -5.54 -56.33
N ILE A 57 -10.08 -6.60 -57.11
CA ILE A 57 -10.54 -7.95 -56.73
C ILE A 57 -9.67 -8.48 -55.59
N ASP A 58 -8.34 -8.29 -55.67
CA ASP A 58 -7.41 -8.67 -54.60
C ASP A 58 -7.81 -8.00 -53.27
N LEU A 59 -8.17 -6.72 -53.29
CA LEU A 59 -8.68 -6.01 -52.11
C LEU A 59 -9.98 -6.62 -51.59
N GLU A 60 -10.95 -6.89 -52.47
CA GLU A 60 -12.24 -7.47 -52.08
C GLU A 60 -12.08 -8.86 -51.45
N VAL A 61 -11.15 -9.68 -51.96
CA VAL A 61 -10.81 -10.98 -51.35
C VAL A 61 -10.24 -10.78 -49.95
N ILE A 62 -9.27 -9.88 -49.78
CA ILE A 62 -8.65 -9.61 -48.48
C ILE A 62 -9.68 -9.09 -47.47
N GLU A 63 -10.53 -8.14 -47.87
CA GLU A 63 -11.58 -7.58 -46.99
C GLU A 63 -12.63 -8.63 -46.61
N ASN A 64 -13.02 -9.51 -47.54
CA ASN A 64 -13.94 -10.60 -47.22
C ASN A 64 -13.32 -11.60 -46.22
N GLU A 65 -12.04 -11.90 -46.35
CA GLU A 65 -11.33 -12.75 -45.36
C GLU A 65 -11.24 -12.09 -43.99
N LEU A 66 -10.96 -10.78 -43.92
CA LEU A 66 -10.96 -10.02 -42.68
C LEU A 66 -12.37 -9.96 -42.06
N ALA A 67 -13.41 -9.83 -42.88
CA ALA A 67 -14.80 -9.84 -42.42
C ALA A 67 -15.24 -11.21 -41.87
N ILE A 68 -14.76 -12.32 -42.45
CA ILE A 68 -15.01 -13.67 -41.94
C ILE A 68 -14.36 -13.87 -40.56
N TYR A 69 -13.20 -13.27 -40.32
CA TYR A 69 -12.55 -13.32 -39.00
C TYR A 69 -13.32 -12.48 -37.96
N GLY A 70 -13.69 -11.25 -38.32
CA GLY A 70 -14.43 -10.32 -37.46
C GLY A 70 -13.57 -9.60 -36.41
N GLY A 71 -14.13 -8.58 -35.76
CA GLY A 71 -13.45 -7.84 -34.68
C GLY A 71 -12.39 -6.84 -35.15
N LEU A 72 -12.38 -6.52 -36.44
CA LEU A 72 -11.47 -5.56 -37.07
C LEU A 72 -12.23 -4.42 -37.76
N GLU A 73 -13.55 -4.42 -37.76
CA GLU A 73 -14.41 -3.53 -38.56
C GLU A 73 -14.20 -2.04 -38.23
N ASP A 74 -13.76 -1.75 -37.02
CA ASP A 74 -13.52 -0.40 -36.49
C ASP A 74 -12.18 0.22 -36.93
N ARG A 75 -11.23 -0.58 -37.43
CA ARG A 75 -9.90 -0.07 -37.80
C ARG A 75 -9.98 0.87 -39.02
N THR A 76 -9.08 1.85 -39.13
CA THR A 76 -9.02 2.64 -40.38
C THR A 76 -8.24 1.86 -41.45
N ARG A 77 -8.73 1.90 -42.70
CA ARG A 77 -8.10 1.23 -43.86
C ARG A 77 -7.46 2.26 -44.78
N ILE A 78 -6.23 2.01 -45.17
CA ILE A 78 -5.58 2.74 -46.27
C ILE A 78 -4.99 1.75 -47.27
N VAL A 79 -4.85 2.18 -48.52
CA VAL A 79 -4.39 1.33 -49.62
C VAL A 79 -3.08 1.86 -50.17
N ALA A 80 -2.09 0.98 -50.27
CA ALA A 80 -0.82 1.23 -50.94
C ALA A 80 -0.77 0.44 -52.26
N LEU A 81 -0.82 1.16 -53.38
CA LEU A 81 -0.68 0.60 -54.72
C LEU A 81 0.81 0.46 -55.04
N ASN A 82 1.37 -0.74 -54.89
CA ASN A 82 2.80 -1.00 -54.98
C ASN A 82 3.25 -1.32 -56.43
N LYS A 83 4.55 -1.12 -56.68
CA LYS A 83 5.26 -1.36 -57.96
C LYS A 83 5.00 -0.34 -59.07
N ILE A 84 4.85 0.93 -58.72
CA ILE A 84 4.71 2.02 -59.72
C ILE A 84 6.01 2.33 -60.49
N ASP A 85 7.12 1.70 -60.12
CA ASP A 85 8.38 1.79 -60.86
C ASP A 85 8.31 1.13 -62.24
N LEU A 86 7.35 0.22 -62.45
CA LEU A 86 7.06 -0.38 -63.75
C LEU A 86 6.04 0.47 -64.52
N PRO A 87 6.23 0.71 -65.84
CA PRO A 87 5.27 1.48 -66.65
C PRO A 87 3.84 0.95 -66.56
N ASP A 88 3.68 -0.38 -66.66
CA ASP A 88 2.37 -1.04 -66.55
C ASP A 88 1.79 -0.92 -65.14
N GLY A 89 2.64 -0.99 -64.11
CA GLY A 89 2.24 -0.81 -62.72
C GLY A 89 1.75 0.60 -62.42
N LYS A 90 2.40 1.61 -63.00
CA LYS A 90 1.94 2.99 -62.91
C LYS A 90 0.60 3.19 -63.62
N ALA A 91 0.45 2.67 -64.84
CA ALA A 91 -0.80 2.76 -65.59
C ALA A 91 -1.97 2.08 -64.86
N MET A 92 -1.73 0.89 -64.29
CA MET A 92 -2.71 0.17 -63.47
C MET A 92 -3.07 0.96 -62.21
N SER A 93 -2.07 1.48 -61.49
CA SER A 93 -2.26 2.32 -60.31
C SER A 93 -3.16 3.53 -60.61
N ASP A 94 -2.88 4.25 -61.69
CA ASP A 94 -3.66 5.42 -62.11
C ASP A 94 -5.10 5.05 -62.49
N MET A 95 -5.30 3.88 -63.11
CA MET A 95 -6.63 3.37 -63.48
C MET A 95 -7.49 3.01 -62.25
N VAL A 96 -6.91 2.33 -61.25
CA VAL A 96 -7.68 1.83 -60.09
C VAL A 96 -7.76 2.83 -58.95
N ALA A 97 -6.85 3.80 -58.88
CA ALA A 97 -6.76 4.74 -57.77
C ALA A 97 -8.06 5.55 -57.58
N GLN A 98 -8.69 6.02 -58.67
CA GLN A 98 -9.93 6.77 -58.55
C GLN A 98 -11.07 5.89 -58.03
N THR A 99 -11.23 4.69 -58.58
CA THR A 99 -12.23 3.72 -58.13
C THR A 99 -12.10 3.39 -56.65
N LEU A 100 -10.87 3.24 -56.14
CA LEU A 100 -10.62 2.98 -54.72
C LEU A 100 -10.92 4.20 -53.84
N ARG A 101 -10.62 5.41 -54.31
CA ARG A 101 -11.00 6.65 -53.61
C ARG A 101 -12.52 6.84 -53.57
N ASP A 102 -13.22 6.51 -54.65
CA ASP A 102 -14.68 6.58 -54.72
C ASP A 102 -15.34 5.56 -53.77
N LYS A 103 -14.67 4.43 -53.52
CA LYS A 103 -15.04 3.46 -52.46
C LYS A 103 -14.72 3.96 -51.03
N GLY A 104 -14.10 5.12 -50.88
CA GLY A 104 -13.81 5.76 -49.58
C GLY A 104 -12.42 5.45 -49.00
N TYR A 105 -11.54 4.79 -49.75
CA TYR A 105 -10.18 4.49 -49.29
C TYR A 105 -9.22 5.65 -49.54
N GLU A 106 -8.28 5.87 -48.60
CA GLU A 106 -7.12 6.73 -48.86
C GLU A 106 -6.05 5.92 -49.61
N VAL A 107 -5.69 6.37 -50.82
CA VAL A 107 -4.88 5.60 -51.76
C VAL A 107 -3.53 6.26 -52.01
N TYR A 108 -2.46 5.48 -51.84
CA TYR A 108 -1.08 5.90 -51.99
C TYR A 108 -0.37 5.04 -53.05
N PRO A 109 -0.06 5.59 -54.23
CA PRO A 109 0.84 4.97 -55.18
C PRO A 109 2.26 4.93 -54.60
N VAL A 110 2.87 3.75 -54.54
CA VAL A 110 4.21 3.56 -53.97
C VAL A 110 5.07 2.58 -54.78
N SER A 111 6.38 2.69 -54.63
CA SER A 111 7.32 1.65 -55.04
C SER A 111 8.28 1.35 -53.90
N ALA A 112 8.27 0.11 -53.44
CA ALA A 112 9.27 -0.37 -52.48
C ALA A 112 10.69 -0.37 -53.07
N ALA A 113 10.83 -0.54 -54.39
CA ALA A 113 12.12 -0.63 -55.07
C ALA A 113 12.76 0.75 -55.28
N SER A 114 12.01 1.71 -55.83
CA SER A 114 12.51 3.08 -56.06
C SER A 114 12.35 3.99 -54.83
N ARG A 115 11.60 3.55 -53.82
CA ARG A 115 11.19 4.31 -52.63
C ARG A 115 10.23 5.47 -52.91
N GLU A 116 9.70 5.54 -54.13
CA GLU A 116 8.70 6.54 -54.52
C GLU A 116 7.41 6.35 -53.70
N GLY A 117 6.80 7.46 -53.25
CA GLY A 117 5.53 7.46 -52.50
C GLY A 117 5.58 6.94 -51.05
N LEU A 118 6.70 6.35 -50.63
CA LEU A 118 6.82 5.78 -49.27
C LEU A 118 6.80 6.85 -48.18
N THR A 119 7.28 8.06 -48.47
CA THR A 119 7.29 9.17 -47.52
C THR A 119 5.86 9.59 -47.18
N GLU A 120 5.04 9.79 -48.21
CA GLU A 120 3.63 10.16 -48.14
C GLU A 120 2.83 9.09 -47.37
N LEU A 121 3.04 7.82 -47.70
CA LEU A 121 2.44 6.69 -46.99
C LEU A 121 2.87 6.66 -45.49
N THR A 122 4.14 6.94 -45.21
CA THR A 122 4.67 6.96 -43.84
C THR A 122 4.05 8.08 -43.00
N TYR A 123 3.86 9.28 -43.59
CA TYR A 123 3.14 10.37 -42.93
C TYR A 123 1.65 10.04 -42.76
N ALA A 124 1.02 9.37 -43.71
CA ALA A 124 -0.37 8.92 -43.59
C ALA A 124 -0.57 7.98 -42.40
N MET A 125 0.27 6.94 -42.29
CA MET A 125 0.26 6.03 -41.15
C MET A 125 0.45 6.77 -39.82
N ALA A 126 1.37 7.74 -39.78
CA ALA A 126 1.60 8.54 -38.59
C ALA A 126 0.38 9.40 -38.20
N ARG A 127 -0.34 9.99 -39.17
CA ARG A 127 -1.58 10.74 -38.91
C ARG A 127 -2.64 9.86 -38.26
N LEU A 128 -2.84 8.64 -38.77
CA LEU A 128 -3.82 7.69 -38.22
C LEU A 128 -3.49 7.32 -36.77
N ILE A 129 -2.21 7.06 -36.49
CA ILE A 129 -1.76 6.70 -35.14
C ILE A 129 -1.90 7.88 -34.17
N GLN A 130 -1.60 9.11 -34.61
CA GLN A 130 -1.82 10.31 -33.79
C GLN A 130 -3.30 10.49 -33.47
N LYS A 131 -4.18 10.35 -34.46
CA LYS A 131 -5.63 10.44 -34.28
C LYS A 131 -6.12 9.45 -33.21
N ALA A 132 -5.76 8.17 -33.35
CA ALA A 132 -6.15 7.15 -32.38
C ALA A 132 -5.58 7.38 -30.98
N ARG A 133 -4.36 7.92 -30.86
CA ARG A 133 -3.77 8.28 -29.56
C ARG A 133 -4.52 9.44 -28.89
N LEU A 134 -5.02 10.40 -29.66
CA LEU A 134 -5.84 11.50 -29.14
C LEU A 134 -7.18 10.96 -28.62
N GLU A 135 -7.84 10.11 -29.41
CA GLU A 135 -9.12 9.47 -29.03
C GLU A 135 -8.96 8.62 -27.74
N ALA A 136 -7.92 7.80 -27.65
CA ALA A 136 -7.66 6.98 -26.46
C ALA A 136 -7.36 7.82 -25.19
N LYS A 137 -6.71 8.98 -25.34
CA LYS A 137 -6.37 9.86 -24.21
C LYS A 137 -7.61 10.51 -23.58
N ASP A 138 -8.65 10.74 -24.36
CA ASP A 138 -9.91 11.29 -23.85
C ASP A 138 -10.71 10.24 -23.04
N GLU A 139 -10.59 8.96 -23.37
CA GLU A 139 -11.23 7.87 -22.62
C GLU A 139 -10.60 7.60 -21.24
N GLU A 140 -9.27 7.74 -21.10
CA GLU A 140 -8.54 7.38 -19.86
C GLU A 140 -8.71 8.36 -18.68
N ARG A 141 -9.39 9.50 -18.83
CA ARG A 141 -9.48 10.56 -17.80
C ARG A 141 -10.44 10.30 -16.62
N THR A 142 -10.97 9.08 -16.45
CA THR A 142 -11.98 8.78 -15.40
C THR A 142 -11.52 7.82 -14.30
N ARG A 143 -10.21 7.71 -14.02
CA ARG A 143 -9.76 7.03 -12.79
C ARG A 143 -10.05 7.90 -11.57
N ILE A 144 -11.22 7.71 -10.95
CA ILE A 144 -11.52 8.27 -9.63
C ILE A 144 -10.60 7.59 -8.61
N ILE A 145 -9.52 8.26 -8.22
CA ILE A 145 -8.67 7.83 -7.12
C ILE A 145 -9.42 8.13 -5.82
N LEU A 146 -10.08 7.13 -5.24
CA LEU A 146 -10.64 7.21 -3.90
C LEU A 146 -9.49 7.26 -2.88
N ARG A 147 -9.14 8.46 -2.40
CA ARG A 147 -8.26 8.62 -1.25
C ARG A 147 -9.11 8.59 0.02
N PRO A 148 -8.96 7.60 0.92
CA PRO A 148 -9.64 7.64 2.21
C PRO A 148 -9.13 8.84 3.03
N THR A 149 -10.04 9.65 3.54
CA THR A 149 -9.72 10.75 4.46
C THR A 149 -9.27 10.15 5.81
N PRO A 150 -8.11 10.55 6.36
CA PRO A 150 -7.72 10.12 7.70
C PRO A 150 -8.75 10.60 8.71
N VAL A 151 -9.37 9.68 9.44
CA VAL A 151 -10.24 10.02 10.57
C VAL A 151 -9.35 10.24 11.78
N ASP A 152 -9.22 11.48 12.23
CA ASP A 152 -8.52 11.81 13.49
C ASP A 152 -9.40 11.41 14.69
N ASP A 153 -9.27 10.17 15.14
CA ASP A 153 -9.97 9.61 16.30
C ASP A 153 -9.20 9.82 17.62
N SER A 154 -8.22 10.75 17.68
CA SER A 154 -7.33 10.91 18.85
C SER A 154 -7.99 11.57 20.07
N GLY A 155 -9.11 12.28 19.90
CA GLY A 155 -9.79 12.98 20.98
C GLY A 155 -10.52 12.05 21.97
N PHE A 156 -10.35 12.32 23.27
CA PHE A 156 -11.15 11.72 24.34
C PHE A 156 -11.59 12.79 25.36
N THR A 157 -12.62 12.49 26.15
CA THR A 157 -13.14 13.36 27.22
C THR A 157 -13.50 12.52 28.44
N VAL A 158 -13.10 12.97 29.62
CA VAL A 158 -13.45 12.37 30.90
C VAL A 158 -14.42 13.30 31.63
N LYS A 159 -15.51 12.76 32.17
CA LYS A 159 -16.48 13.49 32.99
C LYS A 159 -16.70 12.76 34.31
N ALA A 160 -16.64 13.48 35.42
CA ALA A 160 -17.11 12.98 36.72
C ALA A 160 -18.64 13.01 36.77
N ASN A 161 -19.27 11.91 37.19
CA ASN A 161 -20.70 11.81 37.41
C ASN A 161 -21.05 12.14 38.88
N ALA A 162 -22.31 12.49 39.12
CA ALA A 162 -22.79 12.83 40.47
C ALA A 162 -22.70 11.66 41.47
N ASP A 163 -22.65 10.42 40.96
CA ASP A 163 -22.64 9.19 41.76
C ASP A 163 -21.23 8.76 42.20
N GLY A 164 -20.19 9.55 41.88
CA GLY A 164 -18.79 9.21 42.17
C GLY A 164 -18.10 8.32 41.13
N SER A 165 -18.78 7.99 40.03
CA SER A 165 -18.20 7.29 38.87
C SER A 165 -17.66 8.26 37.80
N PHE A 166 -16.76 7.79 36.95
CA PHE A 166 -16.18 8.59 35.86
C PHE A 166 -16.55 8.01 34.51
N THR A 167 -17.03 8.85 33.58
CA THR A 167 -17.33 8.43 32.21
C THR A 167 -16.26 8.93 31.25
N VAL A 168 -15.66 8.00 30.50
CA VAL A 168 -14.67 8.29 29.46
C VAL A 168 -15.30 8.07 28.08
N ARG A 169 -15.28 9.11 27.24
CA ARG A 169 -15.79 9.08 25.86
C ARG A 169 -14.66 9.32 24.86
N GLY A 170 -14.59 8.50 23.81
CA GLY A 170 -13.67 8.68 22.68
C GLY A 170 -13.74 7.50 21.72
N ASN A 171 -13.79 7.75 20.41
CA ASN A 171 -13.95 6.70 19.40
C ASN A 171 -12.84 5.64 19.48
N LYS A 172 -11.60 6.08 19.69
CA LYS A 172 -10.43 5.20 19.82
C LYS A 172 -10.45 4.37 21.10
N VAL A 173 -10.82 4.99 22.22
CA VAL A 173 -10.93 4.34 23.53
C VAL A 173 -12.03 3.27 23.52
N VAL A 174 -13.21 3.61 22.99
CA VAL A 174 -14.32 2.67 22.83
C VAL A 174 -13.96 1.52 21.88
N ARG A 175 -13.22 1.79 20.80
CA ARG A 175 -12.76 0.76 19.87
C ARG A 175 -11.81 -0.22 20.56
N TRP A 176 -10.87 0.25 21.38
CA TRP A 176 -9.94 -0.62 22.10
C TRP A 176 -10.66 -1.52 23.09
N VAL A 177 -11.55 -0.96 23.90
CA VAL A 177 -12.38 -1.73 24.83
C VAL A 177 -13.17 -2.82 24.11
N ARG A 178 -13.74 -2.53 22.94
CA ARG A 178 -14.45 -3.54 22.13
C ARG A 178 -13.56 -4.63 21.54
N GLN A 179 -12.30 -4.32 21.22
CA GLN A 179 -11.36 -5.26 20.63
C GLN A 179 -10.66 -6.14 21.68
N THR A 180 -10.68 -5.73 22.94
CA THR A 180 -10.03 -6.45 24.03
C THR A 180 -10.89 -7.64 24.49
N ASN A 181 -10.25 -8.78 24.68
CA ASN A 181 -10.86 -9.94 25.32
C ASN A 181 -10.65 -9.89 26.84
N PHE A 182 -11.69 -9.51 27.57
CA PHE A 182 -11.68 -9.40 29.05
C PHE A 182 -11.52 -10.74 29.80
N LYS A 183 -11.50 -11.88 29.11
CA LYS A 183 -11.18 -13.17 29.75
C LYS A 183 -9.67 -13.40 29.90
N ASN A 184 -8.84 -12.57 29.26
CA ASN A 184 -7.39 -12.68 29.31
C ASN A 184 -6.80 -11.53 30.12
N ALA A 185 -6.16 -11.85 31.25
CA ALA A 185 -5.50 -10.88 32.13
C ALA A 185 -4.41 -10.07 31.40
N GLU A 186 -3.68 -10.68 30.47
CA GLU A 186 -2.64 -10.00 29.68
C GLU A 186 -3.25 -8.96 28.73
N ALA A 187 -4.41 -9.26 28.14
CA ALA A 187 -5.13 -8.33 27.26
C ALA A 187 -5.73 -7.14 28.04
N ILE A 188 -6.10 -7.35 29.30
CA ILE A 188 -6.54 -6.30 30.21
C ILE A 188 -5.36 -5.38 30.55
N GLY A 189 -4.20 -5.95 30.92
CA GLY A 189 -2.97 -5.17 31.17
C GLY A 189 -2.57 -4.34 29.95
N TYR A 190 -2.59 -4.94 28.77
CA TYR A 190 -2.30 -4.23 27.52
C TYR A 190 -3.26 -3.07 27.21
N LEU A 191 -4.55 -3.24 27.54
CA LEU A 191 -5.53 -2.17 27.43
C LEU A 191 -5.23 -1.04 28.42
N ALA A 192 -4.89 -1.36 29.67
CA ALA A 192 -4.51 -0.38 30.69
C ALA A 192 -3.31 0.46 30.24
N ASP A 193 -2.24 -0.18 29.76
CA ASP A 193 -1.05 0.50 29.23
C ASP A 193 -1.40 1.46 28.08
N ARG A 194 -2.29 1.04 27.17
CA ARG A 194 -2.74 1.89 26.06
C ARG A 194 -3.56 3.09 26.52
N LEU A 195 -4.40 2.93 27.56
CA LEU A 195 -5.17 4.03 28.14
C LEU A 195 -4.27 5.02 28.88
N ALA A 196 -3.25 4.52 29.59
CA ALA A 196 -2.22 5.32 30.23
C ALA A 196 -1.44 6.15 29.19
N GLN A 197 -0.98 5.52 28.11
CA GLN A 197 -0.23 6.19 27.04
C GLN A 197 -1.06 7.26 26.30
N LEU A 198 -2.37 7.05 26.16
CA LEU A 198 -3.28 8.05 25.59
C LEU A 198 -3.52 9.23 26.56
N GLY A 199 -3.24 9.07 27.86
CA GLY A 199 -3.39 10.10 28.89
C GLY A 199 -4.73 10.08 29.63
N VAL A 200 -5.51 8.99 29.52
CA VAL A 200 -6.81 8.85 30.19
C VAL A 200 -6.64 8.83 31.71
N GLU A 201 -5.62 8.13 32.22
CA GLU A 201 -5.34 8.06 33.67
C GLU A 201 -5.01 9.42 34.28
N LYS A 202 -4.22 10.24 33.56
CA LYS A 202 -3.88 11.60 34.01
C LYS A 202 -5.11 12.49 34.12
N GLU A 203 -6.07 12.33 33.22
CA GLU A 203 -7.31 13.10 33.25
C GLU A 203 -8.27 12.58 34.33
N LEU A 204 -8.36 11.27 34.55
CA LEU A 204 -9.10 10.69 35.68
C LEU A 204 -8.55 11.19 37.02
N TYR A 205 -7.22 11.23 37.15
CA TYR A 205 -6.56 11.75 38.35
C TYR A 205 -6.90 13.23 38.61
N LYS A 206 -6.82 14.09 37.59
CA LYS A 206 -7.21 15.51 37.71
C LYS A 206 -8.67 15.70 38.12
N GLN A 207 -9.55 14.79 37.70
CA GLN A 207 -10.97 14.80 38.07
C GLN A 207 -11.22 14.22 39.48
N GLY A 208 -10.18 13.75 40.18
CA GLY A 208 -10.26 13.28 41.56
C GLY A 208 -10.56 11.78 41.71
N ALA A 209 -10.28 10.97 40.68
CA ALA A 209 -10.40 9.52 40.80
C ALA A 209 -9.41 8.97 41.85
N VAL A 210 -9.89 8.07 42.70
CA VAL A 210 -9.11 7.35 43.71
C VAL A 210 -9.01 5.88 43.30
N ALA A 211 -7.99 5.15 43.75
CA ALA A 211 -7.91 3.70 43.53
C ALA A 211 -9.22 2.99 43.94
N GLY A 212 -9.77 2.16 43.06
CA GLY A 212 -11.08 1.53 43.21
C GLY A 212 -12.27 2.37 42.73
N SER A 213 -12.04 3.54 42.11
CA SER A 213 -13.13 4.33 41.53
C SER A 213 -13.72 3.64 40.30
N GLU A 214 -15.04 3.65 40.18
CA GLU A 214 -15.74 3.06 39.04
C GLU A 214 -15.58 3.95 37.80
N VAL A 215 -14.97 3.40 36.75
CA VAL A 215 -14.79 4.08 35.46
C VAL A 215 -15.60 3.36 34.39
N ARG A 216 -16.37 4.14 33.64
CA ARG A 216 -17.25 3.69 32.56
C ARG A 216 -16.72 4.17 31.23
N ILE A 217 -16.27 3.25 30.38
CA ILE A 217 -15.88 3.54 29.00
C ILE A 217 -17.01 3.11 28.06
N GLY A 218 -17.55 4.04 27.27
CA GLY A 218 -18.56 3.75 26.26
C GLY A 218 -19.84 4.56 26.40
N SER A 219 -20.90 4.09 25.75
CA SER A 219 -22.24 4.67 25.83
C SER A 219 -23.33 3.63 25.55
N GLY A 220 -24.43 3.69 26.31
CA GLY A 220 -25.59 2.82 26.11
C GLY A 220 -25.27 1.34 26.37
N GLU A 221 -25.68 0.46 25.46
CA GLU A 221 -25.49 -1.01 25.57
C GLU A 221 -24.03 -1.47 25.47
N ASN A 222 -23.08 -0.57 25.20
CA ASN A 222 -21.66 -0.88 25.00
C ASN A 222 -20.78 -0.24 26.09
N GLU A 223 -21.37 0.09 27.23
CA GLU A 223 -20.66 0.60 28.39
C GLU A 223 -19.95 -0.55 29.10
N VAL A 224 -18.63 -0.44 29.23
CA VAL A 224 -17.83 -1.35 30.06
C VAL A 224 -17.43 -0.61 31.32
N ILE A 225 -17.74 -1.23 32.45
CA ILE A 225 -17.48 -0.73 33.79
C ILE A 225 -16.25 -1.47 34.33
N PHE A 226 -15.30 -0.74 34.88
CA PHE A 226 -14.13 -1.31 35.54
C PHE A 226 -13.76 -0.47 36.75
N ASP A 227 -13.17 -1.15 37.74
CA ASP A 227 -12.58 -0.48 38.89
C ASP A 227 -11.19 0.02 38.49
N TRP A 228 -10.97 1.31 38.63
CA TRP A 228 -9.72 1.92 38.24
C TRP A 228 -8.65 1.66 39.30
N GLU A 229 -7.60 0.96 38.90
CA GLU A 229 -6.36 0.84 39.66
C GLU A 229 -5.29 1.70 38.99
N PRO A 230 -4.70 2.68 39.70
CA PRO A 230 -3.65 3.51 39.13
C PRO A 230 -2.42 2.65 38.84
N THR A 231 -1.88 2.76 37.63
CA THR A 231 -0.55 2.20 37.34
C THR A 231 0.53 2.92 38.16
N ILE A 232 1.72 2.31 38.32
CA ILE A 232 2.80 2.85 39.17
C ILE A 232 3.13 4.33 38.85
N GLU A 233 3.01 4.74 37.59
CA GLU A 233 3.24 6.13 37.15
C GLU A 233 2.15 7.09 37.65
N ALA A 234 0.87 6.68 37.64
CA ALA A 234 -0.24 7.45 38.21
C ALA A 234 -0.27 7.36 39.76
N GLY A 235 0.12 6.24 40.34
CA GLY A 235 0.25 6.02 41.79
C GLY A 235 1.38 6.87 42.41
N ALA A 236 2.44 7.16 41.66
CA ALA A 236 3.47 8.10 42.05
C ALA A 236 2.94 9.56 42.12
N GLU A 237 2.05 9.95 41.20
CA GLU A 237 1.34 11.23 41.27
C GLU A 237 0.34 11.27 42.44
N GLN A 238 -0.37 10.17 42.71
CA GLN A 238 -1.27 10.02 43.87
C GLN A 238 -0.50 10.10 45.21
N LEU A 239 0.67 9.46 45.30
CA LEU A 239 1.58 9.59 46.43
C LEU A 239 2.16 11.01 46.54
N ALA A 240 2.42 11.69 45.43
CA ALA A 240 2.86 13.08 45.44
C ALA A 240 1.75 14.05 45.90
N GLY A 241 0.48 13.75 45.59
CA GLY A 241 -0.69 14.52 46.04
C GLY A 241 -1.08 14.25 47.50
N HIS A 242 -0.86 13.01 47.97
CA HIS A 242 -1.14 12.57 49.35
C HIS A 242 0.10 12.50 50.25
N LEU A 243 1.26 13.03 49.86
CA LEU A 243 2.40 13.24 50.75
C LEU A 243 2.11 14.45 51.66
N HIS A 244 1.31 14.16 52.69
CA HIS A 244 1.34 14.62 54.07
C HIS A 244 2.02 15.97 54.38
N ARG A 245 1.31 16.77 55.18
CA ARG A 245 1.83 17.96 55.87
C ARG A 245 3.20 17.61 56.47
N ARG A 246 4.25 18.39 56.17
CA ARG A 246 5.65 18.08 56.58
C ARG A 246 5.71 17.53 58.01
N GLY A 247 6.11 16.26 58.16
CA GLY A 247 6.33 15.62 59.47
C GLY A 247 5.61 14.29 59.70
N GLU A 248 4.64 13.91 58.86
CA GLU A 248 4.01 12.58 58.94
C GLU A 248 4.57 11.66 57.84
N ASP A 249 5.18 10.55 58.26
CA ASP A 249 5.66 9.49 57.37
C ASP A 249 4.61 8.38 57.30
N SER A 250 3.99 8.23 56.13
CA SER A 250 2.98 7.20 55.86
C SER A 250 3.53 5.77 55.92
N ARG A 251 4.86 5.59 56.02
CA ARG A 251 5.46 4.28 56.30
C ARG A 251 5.21 3.79 57.73
N LEU A 252 4.81 4.69 58.64
CA LEU A 252 4.61 4.38 60.06
C LEU A 252 3.17 3.96 60.41
N ASP A 253 2.20 4.10 59.49
CA ASP A 253 0.77 3.82 59.78
C ASP A 253 0.34 2.38 59.48
N THR A 254 1.17 1.61 58.77
CA THR A 254 1.04 0.15 58.81
C THR A 254 1.57 -0.35 60.14
N THR A 255 0.61 -0.56 61.04
CA THR A 255 0.70 -1.25 62.33
C THR A 255 1.56 -2.52 62.21
N TRP A 256 2.85 -2.41 62.46
CA TRP A 256 3.63 -3.53 62.97
C TRP A 256 3.33 -3.61 64.47
N LYS A 257 2.59 -4.62 64.91
CA LYS A 257 2.67 -5.10 66.30
C LYS A 257 3.88 -6.01 66.38
N PRO A 258 5.03 -5.59 66.94
CA PRO A 258 6.07 -6.55 67.28
C PRO A 258 5.58 -7.34 68.49
N GLU A 259 5.22 -8.61 68.31
CA GLU A 259 5.59 -9.57 69.33
C GLU A 259 7.12 -9.51 69.41
N ARG A 260 7.63 -9.04 70.55
CA ARG A 260 9.07 -9.03 70.81
C ARG A 260 9.55 -10.47 70.97
N GLU A 261 9.91 -11.13 69.89
CA GLU A 261 10.93 -12.17 69.95
C GLU A 261 12.29 -11.48 69.80
N ILE A 262 12.92 -11.27 70.95
CA ILE A 262 14.28 -10.75 71.03
C ILE A 262 15.18 -11.92 70.63
N ASN A 263 15.65 -11.95 69.39
CA ASN A 263 16.63 -12.94 68.96
C ASN A 263 18.03 -12.48 69.43
N VAL A 264 18.28 -12.66 70.73
CA VAL A 264 19.60 -12.48 71.34
C VAL A 264 20.25 -13.85 71.33
N LEU A 265 21.35 -14.00 70.58
CA LEU A 265 22.22 -15.18 70.67
C LEU A 265 22.66 -15.32 72.13
N SER A 266 22.61 -16.53 72.65
CA SER A 266 23.09 -16.82 74.00
C SER A 266 24.61 -16.59 74.12
N ASP A 267 25.10 -16.32 75.32
CA ASP A 267 26.55 -16.15 75.58
C ASP A 267 27.37 -17.38 75.12
N ASP A 268 26.76 -18.58 75.13
CA ASP A 268 27.35 -19.83 74.63
C ASP A 268 27.50 -19.88 73.10
N GLU A 269 26.65 -19.15 72.34
CA GLU A 269 26.71 -19.08 70.88
C GLU A 269 27.75 -18.06 70.40
N ILE A 270 27.88 -16.94 71.10
CA ILE A 270 28.88 -15.90 70.79
C ILE A 270 30.31 -16.41 71.06
N ALA A 271 30.50 -17.21 72.11
CA ALA A 271 31.79 -17.78 72.49
C ALA A 271 32.32 -18.84 71.49
N ARG A 272 31.44 -19.50 70.71
CA ARG A 272 31.84 -20.56 69.76
C ARG A 272 32.32 -20.05 68.40
N GLN A 273 32.07 -18.79 68.07
CA GLN A 273 32.27 -18.28 66.71
C GLN A 273 33.63 -17.59 66.48
N TRP A 274 34.43 -17.35 67.53
CA TRP A 274 35.72 -16.65 67.43
C TRP A 274 36.83 -17.46 68.11
N GLU A 275 37.57 -18.22 67.30
CA GLU A 275 38.60 -19.18 67.74
C GLU A 275 39.96 -18.52 68.06
N TYR A 276 40.02 -17.23 68.42
CA TYR A 276 41.25 -16.59 68.89
C TYR A 276 40.97 -15.67 70.06
N ASN A 277 41.74 -15.86 71.12
CA ASN A 277 41.62 -15.29 72.45
C ASN A 277 41.72 -13.75 72.44
N VAL A 278 40.58 -13.04 72.45
CA VAL A 278 40.49 -11.58 72.62
C VAL A 278 39.74 -11.28 73.93
N SER A 279 40.28 -10.38 74.75
CA SER A 279 39.82 -10.13 76.12
C SER A 279 38.50 -9.34 76.26
N ASP A 280 37.95 -8.75 75.18
CA ASP A 280 36.58 -8.23 75.12
C ASP A 280 36.05 -8.21 73.66
N PRO A 281 34.96 -8.93 73.35
CA PRO A 281 34.40 -9.07 71.99
C PRO A 281 33.55 -7.86 71.49
N HIS A 282 33.48 -6.75 72.22
CA HIS A 282 32.72 -5.55 71.79
C HIS A 282 33.56 -4.28 71.54
N SER A 283 34.89 -4.31 71.68
CA SER A 283 35.71 -3.12 71.38
C SER A 283 37.17 -3.41 70.98
N PRO A 284 37.50 -3.48 69.68
CA PRO A 284 38.88 -3.70 69.24
C PRO A 284 39.65 -2.36 69.17
N LYS A 285 40.69 -2.18 69.98
CA LYS A 285 41.69 -1.11 69.83
C LYS A 285 43.09 -1.71 69.69
N LEU A 286 43.87 -1.21 68.73
CA LEU A 286 45.27 -1.56 68.50
C LEU A 286 46.15 -0.82 69.52
N VAL A 287 47.02 -1.55 70.22
CA VAL A 287 48.00 -0.99 71.16
C VAL A 287 49.34 -0.88 70.44
N GLU A 288 49.86 0.34 70.27
CA GLU A 288 51.24 0.58 69.81
C GLU A 288 52.23 0.16 70.91
N VAL A 289 53.32 -0.48 70.50
CA VAL A 289 54.38 -0.98 71.36
C VAL A 289 55.41 0.12 71.58
N ASP A 290 55.55 0.61 72.81
CA ASP A 290 56.68 1.44 73.22
C ASP A 290 57.78 0.56 73.86
N GLU A 291 58.99 0.68 73.33
CA GLU A 291 60.23 0.18 73.93
C GLU A 291 60.62 1.09 75.11
N GLU A 292 60.56 0.62 76.35
CA GLU A 292 61.48 1.06 77.42
C GLU A 292 61.84 -0.15 78.30
N GLY A 293 63.14 -0.30 78.55
CA GLY A 293 63.72 -1.51 79.13
C GLY A 293 63.74 -1.59 80.65
N GLU A 294 64.63 -2.48 81.09
CA GLU A 294 65.22 -2.63 82.43
C GLU A 294 64.48 -3.52 83.45
N GLN A 295 64.88 -4.79 83.53
CA GLN A 295 65.92 -5.28 84.46
C GLN A 295 66.27 -6.76 84.22
#